data_AF-A0A840KET8-F1
#
_entry.id   AF-A0A840KET8-F1
#
_cell.length_a   1.000
_cell.length_b   1.000
_cell.length_c   1.000
_cell.angle_alpha   90.00
_cell.angle_beta   90.00
_cell.angle_gamma   90.00
#
_symmetry.space_group_name_H-M   'P 1'
#
loop_
_entity.id
_entity.type
_entity.pdbx_description
1 polymer ?
#
loop_
_entity_poly.entity_id
_entity_poly.type
_entity_poly.pdbx_seq_one_letter_code
_entity_poly.pdbx_strand_id
1 'polypeptide(L)'
;MTCSIDFRKQLFNIKHQDDLTFEETSERFGVPIRTLFRWQKCIEPKIKRNKPSTKLDMEALRKDVEQNPDRYQYERARKSGVG
;
A
#
# COMPACT_ATOMS: atom_id res chain seq x y z
N MET A 1 3.73 -12.77 -1.32
CA MET A 1 2.62 -13.19 -2.19
C MET A 1 1.46 -12.22 -2.03
N THR A 2 0.90 -11.76 -3.14
CA THR A 2 -0.25 -10.84 -3.13
C THR A 2 -1.48 -11.64 -3.52
N CYS A 3 -2.33 -11.97 -2.55
CA CYS A 3 -3.62 -12.61 -2.81
C CYS A 3 -4.63 -11.56 -3.27
N SER A 4 -5.48 -11.91 -4.25
CA SER A 4 -6.57 -11.07 -4.73
C SER A 4 -7.58 -10.77 -3.61
N ILE A 5 -8.33 -9.68 -3.74
CA ILE A 5 -9.34 -9.32 -2.75
C ILE A 5 -10.50 -10.33 -2.73
N ASP A 6 -10.85 -10.87 -3.89
CA ASP A 6 -11.93 -11.85 -4.02
C ASP A 6 -11.60 -13.14 -3.29
N PHE A 7 -10.35 -13.61 -3.40
CA PHE A 7 -9.87 -14.76 -2.64
C PHE A 7 -10.00 -14.53 -1.13
N ARG A 8 -9.62 -13.35 -0.64
CA ARG A 8 -9.73 -13.03 0.79
C ARG A 8 -11.18 -13.05 1.27
N LYS A 9 -12.10 -12.46 0.48
CA LYS A 9 -13.54 -12.45 0.78
C LYS A 9 -14.10 -13.86 0.81
N GLN A 10 -13.80 -14.66 -0.21
CA GLN A 10 -14.26 -16.04 -0.29
C GLN A 10 -13.74 -16.90 0.86
N LEU A 11 -12.47 -16.73 1.25
CA LEU A 11 -11.87 -17.42 2.39
C LEU A 11 -12.61 -17.10 3.69
N PHE A 12 -12.94 -15.83 3.95
CA PHE A 12 -13.71 -15.45 5.14
C PHE A 12 -15.17 -15.93 5.09
N ASN A 13 -15.79 -15.98 3.91
CA ASN A 13 -17.12 -16.56 3.76
C ASN A 13 -17.11 -18.05 4.14
N ILE A 14 -16.14 -18.82 3.63
CA ILE A 14 -16.01 -20.25 3.95
C ILE A 14 -15.71 -20.44 5.45
N LYS A 15 -14.82 -19.64 6.03
CA LYS A 15 -14.54 -19.68 7.47
C LYS A 15 -15.81 -19.48 8.30
N HIS A 16 -16.68 -18.55 7.92
CA HIS A 16 -17.94 -18.28 8.63
C HIS A 16 -19.00 -19.35 8.37
N GLN A 17 -19.07 -19.91 7.17
CA GLN A 17 -20.03 -20.99 6.84
C GLN A 17 -19.71 -22.28 7.58
N ASP A 18 -18.43 -22.62 7.68
CA ASP A 18 -17.95 -23.86 8.28
C ASP A 18 -17.55 -23.68 9.77
N ASP A 19 -17.79 -22.50 10.36
CA ASP A 19 -17.40 -22.12 11.74
C ASP A 19 -15.94 -22.45 12.12
N LEU A 20 -15.03 -22.33 11.14
CA LEU A 20 -13.63 -22.72 11.30
C LEU A 20 -12.85 -21.75 12.19
N THR A 21 -11.88 -22.29 12.90
CA THR A 21 -10.84 -21.50 13.60
C THR A 21 -9.83 -20.92 12.61
N PHE A 22 -9.03 -19.94 13.06
CA PHE A 22 -7.96 -19.38 12.23
C PHE A 22 -6.82 -20.37 11.95
N GLU A 23 -6.59 -21.33 12.85
CA GLU A 23 -5.60 -22.40 12.67
C GLU A 23 -6.04 -23.35 11.56
N GLU A 24 -7.27 -23.88 11.64
CA GLU A 24 -7.83 -24.74 10.60
C GLU A 24 -7.92 -24.03 9.25
N THR A 25 -8.29 -22.75 9.24
CA THR A 25 -8.32 -21.93 8.02
C THR A 25 -6.90 -21.77 7.43
N SER A 26 -5.90 -21.58 8.29
CA SER A 26 -4.51 -21.47 7.85
C SER A 26 -4.00 -22.76 7.22
N GLU A 27 -4.28 -23.90 7.83
CA GLU A 27 -3.91 -25.22 7.31
C GLU A 27 -4.63 -25.52 6.00
N ARG A 28 -5.96 -25.31 5.96
CA ARG A 28 -6.80 -25.61 4.79
C ARG A 28 -6.43 -24.80 3.54
N PHE A 29 -6.10 -23.53 3.72
CA PHE A 29 -5.81 -22.62 2.60
C PHE A 29 -4.30 -22.33 2.41
N GLY A 30 -3.43 -22.87 3.27
CA GLY A 30 -1.98 -22.62 3.23
C GLY A 30 -1.62 -21.14 3.46
N VAL A 31 -2.47 -20.38 4.14
CA VAL A 31 -2.27 -18.95 4.42
C VAL A 31 -1.83 -18.78 5.86
N PRO A 32 -0.64 -18.19 6.13
CA PRO A 32 -0.17 -18.02 7.50
C PRO A 32 -1.20 -17.30 8.38
N ILE A 33 -1.43 -17.81 9.60
CA ILE A 33 -2.36 -17.24 10.59
C ILE A 33 -2.19 -15.72 10.76
N ARG A 34 -0.94 -15.23 10.82
CA ARG A 34 -0.64 -13.79 10.92
C ARG A 34 -1.21 -12.97 9.75
N THR A 35 -1.26 -13.54 8.55
CA THR A 35 -1.85 -12.92 7.36
C THR A 35 -3.37 -12.88 7.48
N LEU A 36 -4.00 -13.94 7.99
CA LEU A 36 -5.44 -13.97 8.25
C LEU A 36 -5.86 -12.87 9.23
N PHE A 37 -5.15 -12.72 10.35
CA PHE A 37 -5.40 -11.62 11.30
C PHE A 37 -5.21 -10.22 10.68
N ARG A 38 -4.25 -10.06 9.77
CA ARG A 38 -4.08 -8.80 9.04
C ARG A 38 -5.26 -8.52 8.11
N TRP A 39 -5.75 -9.53 7.40
CA TRP A 39 -6.90 -9.39 6.51
C TRP A 39 -8.21 -9.17 7.26
N GLN A 40 -8.35 -9.74 8.46
CA GLN A 40 -9.48 -9.47 9.34
C GLN A 40 -9.56 -7.98 9.71
N LYS A 41 -8.42 -7.34 9.98
CA LYS A 41 -8.36 -5.89 10.25
C LYS A 41 -8.56 -5.04 9.01
N CYS A 42 -8.06 -5.48 7.85
CA CYS A 42 -8.18 -4.77 6.60
C CYS A 42 -8.08 -5.76 5.43
N ILE A 43 -9.21 -6.00 4.77
CA ILE A 43 -9.28 -6.96 3.67
C ILE A 43 -8.67 -6.40 2.39
N GLU A 44 -8.69 -5.08 2.22
CA GLU A 44 -8.14 -4.41 1.06
C GLU A 44 -6.60 -4.46 1.03
N PRO A 45 -5.99 -4.79 -0.12
CA PRO A 45 -4.55 -4.67 -0.27
C PRO A 45 -4.11 -3.22 -0.18
N LYS A 46 -2.98 -2.96 0.47
CA LYS A 46 -2.29 -1.68 0.33
C LYS A 46 -1.64 -1.61 -1.04
N ILE A 47 -2.27 -0.88 -1.97
CA ILE A 47 -1.79 -0.72 -3.35
C ILE A 47 -0.59 0.24 -3.41
N LYS A 48 -0.62 1.29 -2.59
CA LYS A 48 0.43 2.32 -2.54
C LYS A 48 1.19 2.24 -1.23
N ARG A 49 2.52 2.32 -1.34
CA ARG A 49 3.39 2.54 -0.20
C ARG A 49 3.31 4.02 0.18
N ASN A 50 2.87 4.31 1.40
CA ASN A 50 3.00 5.67 1.94
C ASN A 50 4.47 5.89 2.34
N LYS A 51 5.30 6.37 1.41
CA LYS A 51 6.68 6.79 1.66
C LYS A 51 6.83 8.22 1.21
N PRO A 52 7.19 9.17 2.10
CA PRO A 52 7.52 10.51 1.67
C PRO A 52 8.78 10.51 0.80
N SER A 53 8.88 11.50 -0.08
CA SER A 53 10.11 11.72 -0.85
C SER A 53 11.23 12.07 0.12
N THR A 54 12.35 11.33 0.06
CA THR A 54 13.51 11.58 0.94
C THR A 54 14.43 12.66 0.37
N LYS A 55 14.43 12.83 -0.96
CA LYS A 55 15.35 13.76 -1.65
C LYS A 55 14.72 15.12 -1.98
N LEU A 56 13.40 15.22 -1.92
CA LEU A 56 12.67 16.39 -2.38
C LEU A 56 11.75 16.89 -1.28
N ASP A 57 12.00 18.11 -0.83
CA ASP A 57 11.04 18.85 -0.01
C ASP A 57 9.88 19.30 -0.90
N MET A 58 8.70 18.75 -0.63
CA MET A 58 7.49 18.99 -1.41
C MET A 58 6.94 20.41 -1.20
N GLU A 59 7.18 21.03 -0.04
CA GLU A 59 6.72 22.40 0.23
C GLU A 59 7.61 23.41 -0.51
N ALA A 60 8.93 23.19 -0.49
CA ALA A 60 9.86 24.00 -1.28
C ALA A 60 9.58 23.90 -2.78
N LEU A 61 9.25 22.70 -3.27
CA LEU A 61 8.87 22.49 -4.67
C LEU A 61 7.58 23.25 -5.02
N ARG A 62 6.54 23.17 -4.20
CA ARG A 62 5.27 23.89 -4.46
C ARG A 62 5.50 25.40 -4.57
N LYS A 63 6.24 25.98 -3.63
CA LYS A 63 6.59 27.42 -3.66
C LYS A 63 7.36 27.79 -4.94
N ASP A 64 8.28 26.94 -5.38
CA ASP A 64 9.04 27.18 -6.62
C ASP A 64 8.15 27.14 -7.88
N VAL A 65 7.13 26.27 -7.90
CA VAL A 65 6.13 26.20 -8.98
C VAL A 65 5.28 27.46 -9.02
N GLU A 66 4.82 27.94 -7.88
CA GLU A 66 4.03 29.18 -7.78
C GLU A 66 4.83 30.42 -8.19
N GLN A 67 6.09 30.53 -7.74
CA GLN A 67 6.94 31.68 -8.02
C GLN A 67 7.51 31.70 -9.43
N ASN A 68 7.68 30.53 -10.05
CA ASN A 68 8.32 30.40 -11.35
C ASN A 68 7.55 29.38 -12.21
N PRO A 69 6.34 29.69 -12.71
CA PRO A 69 5.54 28.73 -13.44
C PRO A 69 6.23 28.24 -14.73
N ASP A 70 6.99 29.11 -15.38
CA ASP A 70 7.61 28.86 -16.68
C ASP A 70 8.89 28.00 -16.61
N ARG A 71 9.43 27.75 -15.39
CA ARG A 71 10.64 26.95 -15.23
C ARG A 71 10.41 25.50 -15.65
N TYR A 72 11.31 25.01 -16.51
CA TYR A 72 11.35 23.62 -16.91
C TYR A 72 11.76 22.70 -15.75
N GLN A 73 11.35 21.44 -15.80
CA GLN A 73 11.61 20.46 -14.75
C GLN A 73 13.11 20.26 -14.48
N TYR A 74 13.98 20.31 -15.51
CA TYR A 74 15.43 20.13 -15.35
C TYR A 74 16.08 21.27 -14.54
N GLU A 75 15.56 22.49 -14.65
CA GLU A 75 16.06 23.65 -13.88
C GLU A 75 15.68 23.53 -12.40
N ARG A 76 14.46 23.04 -12.13
CA ARG A 76 13.96 22.78 -10.77
C ARG A 76 14.72 21.62 -10.12
N ALA A 77 14.96 20.55 -10.88
CA ALA A 77 15.76 19.39 -10.49
C ALA A 77 17.18 19.81 -10.06
N ARG A 78 17.85 20.64 -10.88
CA ARG A 78 19.17 21.22 -10.58
C ARG A 78 19.17 22.04 -9.29
N LYS A 79 18.12 22.82 -9.04
CA LYS A 79 17.96 23.64 -7.83
C LYS A 79 17.72 22.79 -6.59
N SER A 80 16.92 21.74 -6.70
CA SER A 80 16.58 20.84 -5.59
C SER A 80 17.62 19.73 -5.35
N GLY A 81 18.72 19.70 -6.11
CA GLY A 81 19.77 18.68 -5.98
C GLY A 81 19.29 17.26 -6.31
N VAL A 82 18.17 17.15 -7.03
CA VAL A 82 17.59 15.87 -7.48
C VAL A 82 17.98 15.72 -8.94
N GLY A 83 18.95 14.86 -9.21
CA GLY A 83 19.43 14.50 -10.56
C GLY A 83 19.66 13.01 -10.65
#